data_AF-A0A2V9Q8Q5-F1
#
_entry.id   AF-A0A2V9Q8Q5-F1
#
_cell.length_a   1.000
_cell.length_b   1.000
_cell.length_c   1.000
_cell.angle_alpha   90.00
_cell.angle_beta   90.00
_cell.angle_gamma   90.00
#
_symmetry.space_group_name_H-M   'P 1'
#
loop_
_entity.id
_entity.type
_entity.pdbx_description
1 polymer ?
#
loop_
_entity_poly.entity_id
_entity_poly.type
_entity_poly.pdbx_seq_one_letter_code
_entity_poly.pdbx_strand_id
1 'polypeptide(L)'
;MPALSLPFLLRYKHDLDPEGTPQFGLVAEQVEKVDPDLVARDDQGKPYTVRYEAVNAMLLNEFLKEHRIVQELRSTVAKQEAIIAKQQKGMEAVITRLDEQAAQITLAQYLRRKHDPDREQPPDQHLHCWYKWGDRGWGDRRDHR
;
A
#
# COMPACT_ATOMS: atom_id res chain seq x y z
N MET A 1 -19.94 3.57 -9.73
CA MET A 1 -19.52 4.81 -10.42
C MET A 1 -20.61 5.13 -11.43
N PRO A 2 -21.38 6.22 -11.29
CA PRO A 2 -22.32 6.59 -12.34
C PRO A 2 -21.50 6.89 -13.60
N ALA A 3 -21.96 6.37 -14.73
CA ALA A 3 -21.31 6.59 -16.01
C ALA A 3 -21.34 8.09 -16.30
N LEU A 4 -20.18 8.75 -16.23
CA LEU A 4 -20.03 10.14 -16.64
C LEU A 4 -20.41 10.22 -18.11
N SER A 5 -21.53 10.88 -18.41
CA SER A 5 -21.86 11.29 -19.77
C SER A 5 -20.81 12.32 -20.18
N LEU A 6 -19.81 11.86 -20.92
CA LEU A 6 -18.78 12.73 -21.45
C LEU A 6 -19.44 13.77 -22.37
N PRO A 7 -19.03 15.04 -22.29
CA PRO A 7 -19.53 16.05 -23.22
C PRO A 7 -19.19 15.63 -24.65
N PHE A 8 -20.17 15.74 -25.55
CA PHE A 8 -19.99 15.41 -26.96
C PHE A 8 -19.80 16.69 -27.77
N LEU A 9 -19.08 16.57 -28.88
CA LEU A 9 -18.92 17.66 -29.84
C LEU A 9 -20.13 17.68 -30.78
N LEU A 10 -20.81 18.82 -30.82
CA LEU A 10 -21.90 19.11 -31.74
C LEU A 10 -21.48 20.24 -32.69
N ARG A 11 -22.02 20.20 -33.90
CA ARG A 11 -22.07 21.35 -34.79
C ARG A 11 -23.51 21.59 -35.17
N TYR A 12 -23.94 22.85 -35.15
CA TYR A 12 -25.24 23.20 -35.70
C TYR A 12 -25.24 23.04 -37.22
N LYS A 13 -26.44 22.90 -37.80
CA LYS A 13 -26.59 22.90 -39.25
C LYS A 13 -26.07 24.22 -39.81
N HIS A 14 -25.50 24.18 -41.01
CA HIS A 14 -24.93 25.36 -41.68
C HIS A 14 -25.93 26.53 -41.80
N ASP A 15 -27.23 26.24 -41.88
CA ASP A 15 -28.28 27.26 -41.94
C ASP A 15 -28.43 28.08 -40.63
N LEU A 16 -27.98 27.52 -39.50
CA LEU A 16 -28.03 28.13 -38.16
C LEU A 16 -26.67 28.67 -37.72
N ASP A 17 -25.59 28.02 -38.16
CA ASP A 17 -24.20 28.41 -37.90
C ASP A 17 -23.37 28.14 -39.16
N PRO A 18 -23.20 29.14 -40.04
CA PRO A 18 -22.40 29.00 -41.27
C PRO A 18 -20.92 28.72 -41.01
N GLU A 19 -20.41 29.16 -39.85
CA GLU A 19 -19.02 28.91 -39.44
C GLU A 19 -18.84 27.48 -38.90
N GLY A 20 -19.95 26.84 -38.51
CA GLY A 20 -19.99 25.46 -38.04
C GLY A 20 -19.12 25.26 -36.80
N THR A 21 -19.10 26.21 -35.88
CA THR A 21 -18.23 26.22 -34.71
C THR A 21 -18.49 24.97 -33.85
N PRO A 22 -17.44 24.18 -33.51
CA PRO A 22 -17.62 23.03 -32.62
C PRO A 22 -18.04 23.49 -31.24
N GLN A 23 -19.14 22.93 -30.74
CA GLN A 23 -19.64 23.21 -29.39
C GLN A 23 -19.67 21.92 -28.57
N PHE A 24 -19.50 22.05 -27.26
CA PHE A 24 -19.69 20.95 -26.33
C PHE A 24 -21.14 20.91 -25.86
N GLY A 25 -21.76 19.74 -25.92
CA GLY A 25 -23.12 19.50 -25.49
C GLY A 25 -23.23 18.35 -24.50
N LEU A 26 -24.31 18.35 -23.74
CA LEU A 26 -24.75 17.24 -22.90
C LEU A 26 -26.12 16.74 -23.37
N VAL A 27 -26.31 15.42 -23.34
CA VAL A 27 -27.58 14.79 -23.73
C VAL A 27 -28.50 14.75 -22.51
N ALA A 28 -29.67 15.37 -22.60
CA ALA A 28 -30.59 15.52 -21.47
C ALA A 28 -30.99 14.18 -20.84
N GLU A 29 -31.25 13.16 -21.66
CA GLU A 29 -31.60 11.79 -21.22
C GLU A 29 -30.43 11.07 -20.52
N GLN A 30 -29.19 11.45 -20.83
CA GLN A 30 -28.02 10.90 -20.13
C GLN A 30 -27.78 11.64 -18.81
N VAL A 31 -27.94 12.96 -18.80
CA VAL A 31 -27.84 13.77 -17.59
C VAL A 31 -28.93 13.38 -16.60
N GLU A 32 -30.16 13.12 -17.04
CA GLU A 32 -31.27 12.67 -16.16
C GLU A 32 -30.92 11.38 -15.40
N LYS A 33 -30.16 10.46 -16.01
CA LYS A 33 -29.73 9.22 -15.35
C LYS A 33 -28.68 9.45 -14.27
N VAL A 34 -27.94 10.56 -14.35
CA VAL A 34 -26.89 10.93 -13.39
C VAL A 34 -27.48 11.79 -12.30
N ASP A 35 -28.19 12.85 -12.68
CA ASP A 35 -28.86 13.79 -11.80
C ASP A 35 -30.11 14.39 -12.51
N PRO A 36 -31.33 13.93 -12.15
CA PRO A 36 -32.58 14.43 -12.70
C PRO A 36 -32.84 15.93 -12.48
N ASP A 37 -32.27 16.53 -11.44
CA ASP A 37 -32.52 17.94 -11.08
C ASP A 37 -31.81 18.92 -12.04
N LEU A 38 -30.83 18.42 -12.79
CA LEU A 38 -30.09 19.15 -13.82
C LEU A 38 -30.81 19.17 -15.18
N VAL A 39 -32.01 18.61 -15.29
CA VAL A 39 -32.77 18.51 -16.54
C VAL A 39 -34.13 19.17 -16.40
N ALA A 40 -34.52 19.97 -17.40
CA ALA A 40 -35.88 20.46 -17.54
C ALA A 40 -36.71 19.48 -18.40
N ARG A 41 -37.96 19.27 -17.99
CA ARG A 41 -38.91 18.36 -18.64
C ARG A 41 -40.00 19.15 -19.36
N ASP A 42 -40.53 18.56 -20.44
CA ASP A 42 -41.68 19.08 -21.16
C ASP A 42 -43.02 18.78 -20.44
N ASP A 43 -44.14 19.18 -21.06
CA ASP A 43 -45.50 18.95 -20.53
C ASP A 43 -45.87 17.47 -20.41
N GLN A 44 -45.15 16.56 -21.08
CA GLN A 44 -45.32 15.11 -20.97
C GLN A 44 -44.40 14.50 -19.90
N GLY A 45 -43.61 15.31 -19.20
CA GLY A 45 -42.64 14.87 -18.22
C GLY A 45 -41.39 14.23 -18.82
N LYS A 46 -41.11 14.42 -20.12
CA LYS A 46 -39.90 13.89 -20.77
C LYS A 46 -38.75 14.88 -20.68
N PRO A 47 -37.50 14.43 -20.49
CA PRO A 47 -36.30 15.26 -20.63
C PRO A 47 -36.33 16.06 -21.93
N TYR A 48 -36.19 17.37 -21.83
CA TYR A 48 -36.18 18.25 -23.00
C TYR A 48 -34.88 19.03 -23.13
N THR A 49 -34.31 19.52 -22.02
CA THR A 49 -33.06 20.28 -22.07
C THR A 49 -32.28 20.18 -20.76
N VAL A 50 -30.96 20.36 -20.83
CA VAL A 50 -30.08 20.45 -19.67
C VAL A 50 -30.11 21.87 -19.12
N ARG A 51 -30.18 21.99 -17.79
CA ARG A 51 -30.12 23.27 -17.08
C ARG A 51 -28.66 23.70 -16.94
N TYR A 52 -28.09 24.24 -18.01
CA TYR A 52 -26.66 24.60 -18.07
C TYR A 52 -26.21 25.56 -16.97
N GLU A 53 -27.04 26.49 -16.53
CA GLU A 53 -26.72 27.37 -15.40
C GLU A 53 -26.53 26.59 -14.08
N ALA A 54 -27.39 25.60 -13.83
CA ALA A 54 -27.29 24.74 -12.66
C ALA A 54 -26.05 23.82 -12.75
N VAL A 55 -25.77 23.27 -13.93
CA VAL A 55 -24.56 22.48 -14.18
C VAL A 55 -23.31 23.32 -13.92
N ASN A 56 -23.23 24.54 -14.45
CA ASN A 56 -22.07 25.41 -14.29
C ASN A 56 -21.83 25.79 -12.82
N ALA A 57 -22.90 26.12 -12.08
CA ALA A 57 -22.82 26.42 -10.66
C ALA A 57 -22.37 25.20 -9.83
N MET A 58 -22.92 24.02 -10.15
CA MET A 58 -22.52 22.75 -9.52
C MET A 58 -21.04 22.44 -9.80
N LEU A 59 -20.60 22.55 -11.06
CA LEU A 59 -19.22 22.27 -11.46
C LEU A 59 -18.22 23.16 -10.74
N LEU A 60 -18.52 24.45 -10.53
CA LEU A 60 -17.65 25.33 -9.75
C LEU A 60 -17.49 24.84 -8.30
N ASN A 61 -18.61 24.47 -7.67
CA ASN A 61 -18.59 23.95 -6.30
C ASN A 61 -17.82 22.63 -6.20
N GLU A 62 -18.07 21.68 -7.09
CA GLU A 62 -17.36 20.40 -7.11
C GLU A 62 -15.88 20.58 -7.46
N PHE A 63 -15.53 21.47 -8.40
CA PHE A 63 -14.14 21.80 -8.70
C PHE A 63 -13.39 22.32 -7.47
N LEU A 64 -14.01 23.23 -6.70
CA LEU A 64 -13.39 23.77 -5.49
C LEU A 64 -13.22 22.70 -4.40
N LYS A 65 -14.21 21.80 -4.24
CA LYS A 65 -14.11 20.67 -3.30
C LYS A 65 -13.00 19.71 -3.69
N GLU A 66 -12.98 19.26 -4.94
CA GLU A 66 -11.97 18.34 -5.45
C GLU A 66 -10.57 18.98 -5.41
N HIS A 67 -10.45 20.27 -5.74
CA HIS A 67 -9.18 20.98 -5.61
C HIS A 67 -8.67 20.97 -4.16
N ARG A 68 -9.54 21.21 -3.18
CA ARG A 68 -9.18 21.15 -1.76
C ARG A 68 -8.74 19.74 -1.36
N ILE A 69 -9.47 18.70 -1.76
CA ILE A 69 -9.12 17.31 -1.49
C ILE A 69 -7.75 16.97 -2.09
N VAL A 70 -7.49 17.39 -3.33
CA VAL A 70 -6.19 17.18 -4.00
C VAL A 70 -5.06 17.89 -3.25
N GLN A 71 -5.27 19.11 -2.74
CA GLN A 71 -4.28 19.81 -1.91
C GLN A 71 -3.99 19.06 -0.60
N GLU A 72 -5.03 18.57 0.07
CA GLU A 72 -4.90 17.78 1.31
C GLU A 72 -4.17 16.46 1.06
N LEU A 73 -4.49 15.77 -0.04
CA LEU A 73 -3.81 14.56 -0.49
C LEU A 73 -2.33 14.82 -0.80
N ARG A 74 -2.01 15.89 -1.54
CA ARG A 74 -0.63 16.28 -1.85
C ARG A 74 0.18 16.55 -0.57
N SER A 75 -0.40 17.26 0.39
CA SER A 75 0.21 17.49 1.70
C SER A 75 0.46 16.17 2.44
N THR A 76 -0.49 15.23 2.40
CA THR A 76 -0.36 13.92 3.04
C THR A 76 0.74 13.08 2.38
N VAL A 77 0.80 13.06 1.05
CA VAL A 77 1.86 12.36 0.30
C VAL A 77 3.23 12.93 0.66
N ALA A 78 3.41 14.25 0.67
CA ALA A 78 4.68 14.87 1.06
C ALA A 78 5.12 14.49 2.48
N LYS A 79 4.18 14.40 3.44
CA LYS A 79 4.48 13.91 4.79
C LYS A 79 4.88 12.44 4.80
N GLN A 80 4.19 11.60 4.02
CA GLN A 80 4.52 10.18 3.90
C GLN A 80 5.91 9.98 3.29
N GLU A 81 6.25 10.71 2.23
CA GLU A 81 7.58 10.69 1.61
C GLU A 81 8.68 11.04 2.62
N ALA A 82 8.48 12.09 3.44
CA ALA A 82 9.43 12.47 4.48
C ALA A 82 9.59 11.39 5.57
N ILE A 83 8.50 10.73 5.97
CA ILE A 83 8.52 9.62 6.93
C ILE A 83 9.27 8.42 6.34
N ILE A 84 9.00 8.07 5.09
CA ILE A 84 9.66 6.96 4.38
C ILE A 84 11.17 7.22 4.29
N ALA A 85 11.58 8.42 3.90
CA ALA A 85 13.00 8.79 3.84
C ALA A 85 13.67 8.68 5.23
N LYS A 86 12.98 9.07 6.30
CA LYS A 86 13.49 8.90 7.67
C LYS A 86 13.58 7.43 8.07
N GLN A 87 12.59 6.62 7.72
CA GLN A 87 12.58 5.18 7.99
C GLN A 87 13.70 4.46 7.23
N GLN A 88 13.95 4.81 5.97
CA GLN A 88 15.06 4.26 5.18
C GLN A 88 16.40 4.53 5.85
N LYS A 89 16.67 5.78 6.26
CA LYS A 89 17.89 6.12 7.03
C LYS A 89 18.00 5.35 8.34
N GLY A 90 16.87 5.16 9.04
CA GLY A 90 16.83 4.35 10.26
C GLY A 90 17.18 2.88 9.99
N MET A 91 16.65 2.32 8.91
CA MET A 91 16.93 0.95 8.48
C MET A 91 18.42 0.78 8.12
N GLU A 92 19.00 1.70 7.36
CA GLU A 92 20.43 1.69 7.03
C GLU A 92 21.29 1.69 8.30
N ALA A 93 20.99 2.57 9.27
CA ALA A 93 21.72 2.63 10.53
C ALA A 93 21.58 1.33 11.35
N VAL A 94 20.42 0.68 11.32
CA VAL A 94 20.21 -0.62 11.97
C VAL A 94 21.02 -1.71 11.28
N ILE A 95 21.05 -1.75 9.95
CA ILE A 95 21.85 -2.70 9.17
C ILE A 95 23.34 -2.55 9.50
N THR A 96 23.86 -1.32 9.51
CA THR A 96 25.27 -1.08 9.89
C THR A 96 25.60 -1.62 11.28
N ARG A 97 24.71 -1.40 12.27
CA ARG A 97 24.91 -1.92 13.62
C ARG A 97 24.85 -3.46 13.67
N LEU A 98 24.01 -4.08 12.85
CA LEU A 98 23.96 -5.54 12.74
C LEU A 98 25.26 -6.10 12.15
N ASP A 99 25.82 -5.46 11.12
CA ASP A 99 27.09 -5.86 10.53
C ASP A 99 28.26 -5.72 11.52
N GLU A 100 28.30 -4.62 12.28
CA GLU A 100 29.28 -4.43 13.36
C GLU A 100 29.17 -5.51 14.44
N GLN A 101 27.95 -5.85 14.86
CA GLN A 101 27.71 -6.92 15.82
C GLN A 101 28.13 -8.29 15.27
N ALA A 102 27.83 -8.58 14.00
CA ALA A 102 28.25 -9.82 13.36
C ALA A 102 29.78 -9.97 13.32
N ALA A 103 30.50 -8.87 13.03
CA ALA A 103 31.95 -8.84 13.09
C ALA A 103 32.49 -9.06 14.51
N GLN A 104 31.90 -8.42 15.53
CA GLN A 104 32.28 -8.62 16.92
C GLN A 104 32.04 -10.05 17.40
N ILE A 105 30.91 -10.67 17.04
CA ILE A 105 30.60 -12.07 17.35
C ILE A 105 31.64 -12.98 16.71
N THR A 106 31.96 -12.76 15.44
CA THR A 106 32.96 -13.55 14.71
C THR A 106 34.33 -13.44 15.37
N LEU A 107 34.74 -12.24 15.76
CA LEU A 107 36.00 -12.01 16.47
C LEU A 107 36.00 -12.68 17.85
N ALA A 108 34.92 -12.57 18.61
CA ALA A 108 34.80 -13.21 19.92
C ALA A 108 34.88 -14.75 19.81
N GLN A 109 34.26 -15.34 18.79
CA GLN A 109 34.36 -16.76 18.48
C GLN A 109 35.79 -17.16 18.09
N TYR A 110 36.47 -16.36 17.27
CA TYR A 110 37.87 -16.57 16.91
C TYR A 110 38.80 -16.54 18.13
N LEU A 111 38.67 -15.52 18.98
CA LEU A 111 39.46 -15.36 20.20
C LEU A 111 39.21 -16.51 21.17
N ARG A 112 37.95 -16.96 21.33
CA ARG A 112 37.59 -18.12 22.14
C ARG A 112 38.31 -19.39 21.69
N ARG A 113 38.33 -19.67 20.37
CA ARG A 113 39.06 -20.83 19.81
C ARG A 113 40.56 -20.76 20.06
N LYS A 114 41.17 -19.57 20.01
CA LYS A 114 42.60 -19.42 20.31
C LYS A 114 42.94 -19.58 21.79
N HIS A 115 42.04 -19.17 22.68
CA HIS A 115 42.25 -19.23 24.12
C HIS A 115 42.08 -20.65 24.68
N ASP A 116 41.23 -21.49 24.07
CA ASP A 116 40.93 -22.85 24.54
C ASP A 116 40.83 -23.83 23.35
N PRO A 117 41.96 -24.23 22.76
CA PRO A 117 41.99 -25.05 21.54
C PRO A 117 41.54 -26.50 21.74
N ASP A 118 41.52 -26.99 22.98
CA ASP A 118 41.16 -28.37 23.32
C ASP A 118 39.66 -28.56 23.62
N ARG A 119 38.88 -27.48 23.75
CA ARG A 119 37.43 -27.55 24.10
C ARG A 119 36.52 -28.08 22.98
N GLU A 120 36.98 -28.06 21.73
CA GLU A 120 36.27 -28.59 20.55
C GLU A 120 36.66 -30.04 20.21
N GLN A 121 37.54 -30.68 20.98
CA GLN A 121 37.72 -32.13 20.85
C GLN A 121 36.39 -32.80 21.24
N PRO A 122 35.76 -33.59 20.34
CA PRO A 122 34.65 -34.42 20.77
C PRO A 122 35.14 -35.23 21.97
N PRO A 123 34.27 -35.51 22.97
CA PRO A 123 34.66 -36.34 24.08
C PRO A 123 35.39 -37.54 23.50
N ASP A 124 36.64 -37.69 23.91
CA ASP A 124 37.50 -38.80 23.60
C ASP A 124 36.64 -40.05 23.52
N GLN A 125 36.83 -40.88 22.48
CA GLN A 125 35.99 -42.06 22.22
C GLN A 125 35.87 -43.03 23.42
N HIS A 126 36.57 -42.75 24.52
CA HIS A 126 36.38 -43.29 25.85
C HIS A 126 35.00 -43.04 26.48
N LEU A 127 34.27 -41.97 26.13
CA LEU A 127 32.88 -41.75 26.60
C LEU A 127 31.84 -42.56 25.82
N HIS A 128 32.21 -43.13 24.67
CA HIS A 128 31.41 -44.14 23.97
C HIS A 128 31.36 -45.47 24.74
N CYS A 129 32.24 -45.67 25.75
CA CYS A 129 32.09 -46.74 26.73
C CYS A 129 31.00 -46.43 27.75
N TRP A 130 30.89 -45.22 28.30
CA TRP A 130 29.89 -44.93 29.35
C TRP A 130 28.44 -45.10 28.86
N TYR A 131 28.12 -44.67 27.63
CA TYR A 131 26.78 -44.89 27.06
C TYR A 131 26.46 -46.34 26.69
N LYS A 132 27.46 -47.23 26.61
CA LYS A 132 27.27 -48.67 26.37
C LYS A 132 27.14 -49.50 27.66
N TRP A 133 27.44 -48.90 28.81
CA TRP A 133 27.30 -49.53 30.13
C TRP A 133 25.96 -49.22 30.82
N GLY A 134 25.20 -48.22 30.34
CA GLY A 134 23.86 -47.89 30.86
C GLY A 134 22.76 -48.90 30.53
N ASP A 135 22.97 -49.76 29.52
CA ASP A 135 21.98 -50.77 29.08
C ASP A 135 22.18 -52.15 29.73
N ARG A 136 23.22 -52.37 30.53
CA ARG A 136 23.41 -53.61 31.30
C ARG A 136 23.17 -53.39 32.78
N GLY A 137 21.88 -53.36 33.11
CA GLY A 137 21.24 -53.77 34.36
C GLY A 137 22.07 -53.70 35.63
N TRP A 138 21.84 -52.65 36.41
CA TRP A 138 22.09 -52.65 37.85
C TRP A 138 20.81 -52.26 38.58
N GLY A 139 20.22 -53.21 39.29
CA GLY A 139 19.22 -52.91 40.31
C GLY A 139 18.06 -53.89 40.45
N ASP A 140 18.32 -55.16 40.75
CA ASP A 140 17.46 -55.83 41.73
C ASP A 140 18.28 -56.74 42.66
N ARG A 141 18.59 -56.21 43.84
CA ARG A 141 18.90 -56.99 45.04
C ARG A 141 18.73 -56.11 46.27
N ARG A 142 17.47 -55.81 46.58
CA ARG A 142 17.02 -55.73 47.97
C ARG A 142 16.44 -57.09 48.30
N ASP A 143 17.14 -57.92 49.06
CA ASP A 143 16.54 -58.47 50.28
C ASP A 143 17.49 -59.35 51.11
N HIS A 144 17.33 -59.17 52.41
CA HIS A 144 17.56 -60.08 53.54
C HIS A 144 18.97 -60.53 53.97
N ARG A 145 19.31 -59.94 55.12
CA ARG A 145 19.83 -60.55 56.37
C ARG A 145 21.34 -60.58 56.58
#